data_AF-A0A2E5WGP0-F1
#
_entry.id   AF-A0A2E5WGP0-F1
#
_cell.length_a   1.000
_cell.length_b   1.000
_cell.length_c   1.000
_cell.angle_alpha   90.00
_cell.angle_beta   90.00
_cell.angle_gamma   90.00
#
_symmetry.space_group_name_H-M   'P 1'
#
loop_
_entity.id
_entity.type
_entity.pdbx_description
1 polymer ?
#
loop_
_entity_poly.entity_id
_entity_poly.type
_entity_poly.pdbx_seq_one_letter_code
_entity_poly.pdbx_strand_id
1 'polypeptide(L)'
;MWQRHRRICDSKPYDNITKSLRTAAERAGIEDGVKLHQLRHCVLSYSQMQGVGPRTAQKWAGHASLATTLKCLHLSPDHEKAAISKLSFTKPNQTSETAASS
;
A
#
# COMPACT_ATOMS: atom_id res chain seq x y z
N MET A 1 -26.51 12.01 7.92
CA MET A 1 -26.96 10.65 7.54
C MET A 1 -25.77 9.68 7.63
N TRP A 2 -25.44 9.20 8.84
CA TRP A 2 -24.57 8.03 9.08
C TRP A 2 -25.07 7.39 10.38
N GLN A 3 -26.03 6.47 10.24
CA GLN A 3 -26.66 5.80 11.38
C GLN A 3 -25.70 4.78 11.98
N ARG A 4 -25.29 5.00 13.24
CA ARG A 4 -24.51 4.08 14.06
C ARG A 4 -25.36 2.84 14.39
N HIS A 5 -25.30 1.82 13.55
CA HIS A 5 -25.72 0.47 13.94
C HIS A 5 -24.67 -0.12 14.87
N ARG A 6 -24.73 0.24 16.15
CA ARG A 6 -23.92 -0.38 17.20
C ARG A 6 -24.54 -1.74 17.55
N ARG A 7 -24.20 -2.78 16.78
CA ARG A 7 -24.37 -4.16 17.27
C ARG A 7 -23.35 -4.37 18.38
N ILE A 8 -23.85 -4.42 19.61
CA ILE A 8 -23.09 -4.78 20.81
C ILE A 8 -22.84 -6.28 20.69
N CYS A 9 -21.61 -6.66 20.39
CA CYS A 9 -21.14 -8.03 20.52
C CYS A 9 -20.75 -8.21 21.99
N ASP A 10 -21.34 -9.18 22.69
CA ASP A 10 -21.17 -9.45 24.15
C ASP A 10 -19.76 -9.91 24.58
N SER A 11 -18.79 -9.91 23.68
CA SER A 11 -17.40 -10.21 23.99
C SER A 11 -16.66 -8.94 24.39
N LYS A 12 -16.08 -8.91 25.60
CA LYS A 12 -15.10 -7.87 25.98
C LYS A 12 -14.11 -7.66 24.84
N PRO A 13 -13.83 -6.40 24.44
CA PRO A 13 -12.85 -6.14 23.40
C PRO A 13 -11.51 -6.74 23.82
N TYR A 14 -10.83 -7.41 22.88
CA TYR A 14 -9.47 -7.89 23.11
C TYR A 14 -8.58 -6.70 23.49
N ASP A 15 -8.03 -6.74 24.68
CA ASP A 15 -7.13 -5.74 25.23
C ASP A 15 -5.69 -5.99 24.80
N ASN A 16 -5.31 -7.25 24.58
CA ASN A 16 -3.96 -7.63 24.23
C ASN A 16 -3.89 -8.87 23.32
N ILE A 17 -3.34 -8.70 22.12
CA ILE A 17 -3.09 -9.78 21.15
C ILE A 17 -1.61 -10.20 21.06
N THR A 18 -0.76 -9.66 21.94
CA THR A 18 0.70 -9.90 21.95
C THR A 18 1.04 -11.38 22.16
N LYS A 19 0.28 -12.09 23.00
CA LYS A 19 0.52 -13.53 23.26
C LYS A 19 0.32 -14.36 21.99
N SER A 20 -0.79 -14.16 21.30
CA SER A 20 -1.09 -14.83 20.03
C SER A 20 -0.08 -14.47 18.96
N LEU A 21 0.34 -13.20 18.91
CA LEU A 21 1.34 -12.72 17.95
C LEU A 21 2.72 -13.33 18.20
N ARG A 22 3.14 -13.46 19.47
CA ARG A 22 4.41 -14.12 19.83
C ARG A 22 4.41 -15.59 19.43
N THR A 23 3.35 -16.33 19.76
CA THR A 23 3.23 -17.74 19.35
C THR A 23 3.23 -17.90 17.83
N ALA A 24 2.61 -16.97 17.09
CA ALA A 24 2.69 -16.98 15.63
C ALA A 24 4.11 -16.70 15.10
N ALA A 25 4.84 -15.76 15.72
CA ALA A 25 6.22 -15.44 15.37
C ALA A 25 7.18 -16.62 15.65
N GLU A 26 7.02 -17.29 16.79
CA GLU A 26 7.77 -18.50 17.15
C GLU A 26 7.54 -19.62 16.12
N ARG A 27 6.28 -19.84 15.72
CA ARG A 27 5.93 -20.84 14.68
C ARG A 27 6.47 -20.48 13.30
N ALA A 28 6.69 -19.19 13.03
CA ALA A 28 7.29 -18.69 11.80
C ALA A 28 8.83 -18.66 11.85
N GLY A 29 9.45 -19.00 12.98
CA GLY A 29 10.91 -18.97 13.15
C GLY A 29 11.51 -17.56 13.27
N ILE A 30 10.73 -16.58 13.73
CA ILE A 30 11.19 -15.19 13.91
C ILE A 30 11.65 -14.98 15.35
N GLU A 31 12.96 -14.99 15.59
CA GLU A 31 13.56 -14.96 16.93
C GLU A 31 13.32 -13.64 17.68
N ASP A 32 13.37 -12.49 16.99
CA ASP A 32 13.18 -11.16 17.59
C ASP A 32 11.70 -10.83 17.88
N GLY A 33 10.80 -11.74 17.54
CA GLY A 33 9.36 -11.54 17.62
C GLY A 33 8.83 -10.50 16.62
N VAL A 34 7.51 -10.32 16.64
CA VAL A 34 6.81 -9.40 15.74
C VAL A 34 5.90 -8.48 16.53
N LYS A 35 5.93 -7.18 16.22
CA LYS A 35 5.04 -6.15 16.77
C LYS A 35 3.97 -5.79 15.74
N LEU A 36 2.77 -5.42 16.21
CA LEU A 36 1.67 -4.97 15.33
C LEU A 36 2.08 -3.80 14.43
N HIS A 37 2.93 -2.91 14.93
CA HIS A 37 3.42 -1.78 14.16
C HIS A 37 4.34 -2.23 13.01
N GLN A 38 5.15 -3.27 13.20
CA GLN A 38 5.97 -3.85 12.12
C GLN A 38 5.09 -4.49 11.05
N LEU A 39 4.06 -5.24 11.44
CA LEU A 39 3.08 -5.80 10.50
C LEU A 39 2.40 -4.71 9.66
N ARG A 40 2.00 -3.62 10.30
CA ARG A 40 1.41 -2.46 9.62
C ARG A 40 2.35 -1.85 8.60
N HIS A 41 3.64 -1.70 8.93
CA HIS A 41 4.64 -1.24 7.98
C HIS A 41 4.85 -2.21 6.83
N CYS A 42 4.86 -3.52 7.11
CA CYS A 42 5.02 -4.57 6.11
C CYS A 42 3.87 -4.57 5.09
N VAL A 43 2.62 -4.40 5.55
CA VAL A 43 1.46 -4.25 4.66
C VAL A 43 1.58 -3.02 3.78
N LEU A 44 2.05 -1.89 4.33
CA LEU A 44 2.20 -0.65 3.58
C LEU A 44 3.31 -0.72 2.54
N SER A 45 4.50 -1.21 2.92
CA SER A 45 5.62 -1.38 1.99
C SER A 45 5.25 -2.38 0.89
N TYR A 46 4.64 -3.50 1.23
CA TYR A 46 4.21 -4.51 0.26
C TYR A 46 3.14 -3.97 -0.70
N SER A 47 2.13 -3.27 -0.19
CA SER A 47 1.11 -2.65 -1.05
C SER A 47 1.74 -1.66 -2.04
N GLN A 48 2.72 -0.90 -1.56
CA GLN A 48 3.46 0.03 -2.40
C GLN A 48 4.22 -0.71 -3.51
N MET A 49 4.95 -1.78 -3.15
CA MET A 49 5.66 -2.67 -4.09
C MET A 49 4.76 -3.27 -5.17
N GLN A 50 3.47 -3.46 -4.87
CA GLN A 50 2.47 -3.92 -5.84
C GLN A 50 1.90 -2.79 -6.73
N GLY A 51 2.40 -1.56 -6.60
CA GLY A 51 1.98 -0.42 -7.41
C GLY A 51 0.78 0.34 -6.88
N VAL A 52 0.36 0.07 -5.63
CA VAL A 52 -0.71 0.85 -5.00
C VAL A 52 -0.21 2.27 -4.74
N GLY A 53 -1.00 3.26 -5.17
CA GLY A 53 -0.66 4.67 -4.94
C GLY A 53 -0.60 5.04 -3.45
N PRO A 54 0.28 5.96 -3.04
CA PRO A 54 0.51 6.30 -1.63
C PRO A 54 -0.73 6.89 -0.94
N ARG A 55 -1.64 7.53 -1.69
CA ARG A 55 -2.92 8.03 -1.17
C ARG A 55 -3.90 6.90 -0.80
N THR A 56 -3.89 5.81 -1.56
CA THR A 56 -4.71 4.63 -1.27
C THR A 56 -4.15 3.89 -0.06
N ALA A 57 -2.83 3.69 -0.02
CA ALA A 57 -2.14 3.12 1.14
C ALA A 57 -2.36 3.97 2.41
N GLN A 58 -2.37 5.31 2.30
CA GLN A 58 -2.68 6.22 3.41
C GLN A 58 -4.10 5.99 3.97
N LYS A 59 -5.10 5.80 3.10
CA LYS A 59 -6.48 5.49 3.52
C LYS A 59 -6.57 4.17 4.25
N TRP A 60 -5.85 3.13 3.80
CA TRP A 60 -5.81 1.83 4.47
C TRP A 60 -5.15 1.90 5.85
N ALA A 61 -4.09 2.68 5.97
CA ALA A 61 -3.48 2.95 7.27
C ALA A 61 -4.36 3.83 8.17
N GLY A 62 -5.18 4.72 7.60
CA GLY A 62 -5.84 5.78 8.38
C GLY A 62 -4.83 6.80 8.91
N HIS A 63 -3.73 7.05 8.20
CA HIS A 63 -2.78 8.10 8.57
C HIS A 63 -3.37 9.47 8.28
N ALA A 64 -3.37 10.36 9.27
CA ALA A 64 -3.77 11.75 9.09
C ALA A 64 -2.88 12.51 8.10
N SER A 65 -1.57 12.21 8.10
CA SER A 65 -0.58 12.83 7.21
C SER A 65 -0.02 11.85 6.21
N LEU A 66 0.10 12.30 4.96
CA LEU A 66 0.77 11.58 3.88
C LEU A 66 2.26 11.38 4.19
N ALA A 67 2.89 12.30 4.92
CA ALA A 67 4.30 12.20 5.30
C ALA A 67 4.62 10.92 6.08
N THR A 68 3.69 10.45 6.93
CA THR A 68 3.85 9.19 7.68
C THR A 68 3.83 7.98 6.75
N THR A 69 3.02 8.01 5.70
CA THR A 69 3.00 6.95 4.67
C THR A 69 4.24 7.01 3.78
N LEU A 70 4.72 8.21 3.46
CA LEU A 70 5.94 8.40 2.66
C LEU A 70 7.19 7.90 3.39
N LYS A 71 7.20 7.84 4.73
CA LYS A 71 8.25 7.15 5.49
C LYS A 71 8.32 5.65 5.17
N CYS A 72 7.28 5.02 4.62
CA CYS A 72 7.36 3.63 4.16
C CYS A 72 7.85 3.53 2.70
N LEU A 73 7.91 4.65 1.97
CA LEU A 73 8.23 4.72 0.54
C LEU A 73 9.74 4.69 0.25
N HIS A 74 10.60 4.90 1.25
CA HIS A 74 12.06 4.89 1.04
C HIS A 74 12.59 3.54 0.53
N LEU A 75 11.85 2.45 0.73
CA LEU A 75 12.12 1.11 0.18
C LEU A 75 11.66 0.94 -1.28
N SER A 76 11.06 1.97 -1.87
CA SER A 76 10.35 1.92 -3.16
C SER A 76 10.94 2.81 -4.28
N PRO A 77 12.27 3.10 -4.37
CA PRO A 77 12.81 3.86 -5.51
C PRO A 77 12.58 3.12 -6.85
N ASP A 78 12.39 1.81 -6.82
CA ASP A 78 12.04 1.02 -8.00
C ASP A 78 10.63 1.31 -8.53
N HIS A 79 9.73 1.87 -7.71
CA HIS A 79 8.41 2.33 -8.18
C HIS A 79 8.50 3.56 -9.07
N GLU A 80 9.40 4.50 -8.77
CA GLU A 80 9.60 5.67 -9.63
C GLU A 80 10.12 5.23 -11.00
N LYS A 81 11.09 4.31 -11.03
CA LYS A 81 11.60 3.72 -12.28
C LYS A 81 10.51 2.97 -13.05
N ALA A 82 9.70 2.15 -12.36
CA ALA A 82 8.59 1.43 -12.99
C ALA A 82 7.49 2.37 -13.50
N ALA A 83 7.22 3.48 -12.81
CA ALA A 83 6.28 4.50 -13.26
C ALA A 83 6.79 5.24 -14.50
N ILE A 84 8.08 5.59 -14.54
CA ILE A 84 8.72 6.21 -15.70
C ILE A 84 8.72 5.25 -16.89
N SER A 85 9.03 3.97 -16.68
CA SER A 85 9.01 2.95 -17.74
C SER A 85 7.61 2.76 -18.36
N LYS A 86 6.54 3.09 -17.64
CA LYS A 86 5.16 3.04 -18.16
C LYS A 86 4.78 4.28 -18.97
N LEU A 87 5.56 5.35 -18.94
CA LEU A 87 5.34 6.53 -19.78
C LEU A 87 5.84 6.26 -21.21
N SER A 88 5.07 5.50 -22.00
CA SER A 88 5.30 5.40 -23.44
C SER A 88 4.74 6.66 -24.13
N PHE A 89 5.63 7.57 -24.53
CA PHE A 89 5.27 8.67 -25.41
C PHE A 89 5.23 8.18 -26.86
N THR A 90 4.12 7.59 -27.28
CA THR A 90 3.84 7.41 -28.71
C THR A 90 3.53 8.78 -29.30
N LYS A 91 4.47 9.35 -30.07
CA LYS A 91 4.16 10.45 -31.00
C LYS A 91 3.12 9.92 -31.99
N PRO A 92 1.92 10.53 -32.12
CA PRO A 92 1.04 10.20 -33.23
C PRO A 92 1.81 10.48 -34.51
N ASN A 93 1.96 9.43 -35.31
CA ASN A 93 2.61 9.45 -36.61
C ASN A 93 2.04 10.60 -37.43
N GLN A 94 2.89 11.53 -37.88
CA GLN A 94 2.51 12.50 -38.89
C GLN A 94 2.34 11.72 -40.19
N THR A 95 1.11 11.30 -40.49
CA THR A 95 0.75 10.86 -41.84
C THR A 95 0.90 12.08 -42.73
N SER A 96 2.08 12.18 -43.35
CA SER A 96 2.32 13.04 -44.48
C SER A 96 1.26 12.77 -45.52
N GLU A 97 0.46 13.80 -45.80
CA GLU A 97 -0.14 14.01 -47.10
C GLU A 97 0.92 13.67 -48.16
N THR A 98 0.72 12.59 -48.90
CA THR A 98 1.38 12.45 -50.19
C THR A 98 0.27 12.19 -51.19
N ALA A 99 -0.11 13.30 -51.81
CA ALA A 99 -0.60 13.42 -53.17
C ALA A 99 -0.76 12.09 -53.92
N ALA A 100 -2.02 11.71 -54.13
CA ALA A 100 -2.44 10.98 -55.31
C ALA A 100 -3.68 11.69 -55.87
N SER A 101 -3.44 12.89 -56.42
CA SER A 101 -4.19 13.33 -57.59
C SER A 101 -3.83 12.39 -58.73
N SER A 102 -4.76 11.56 -59.16
CA SER A 102 -4.91 11.05 -60.53
C SER A 102 -6.31 10.44 -60.67
#